data_AF-A0A6L3F1T5-F1
#
_entry.id   AF-A0A6L3F1T5-F1
#
_cell.length_a   1.000
_cell.length_b   1.000
_cell.length_c   1.000
_cell.angle_alpha   90.00
_cell.angle_beta   90.00
_cell.angle_gamma   90.00
#
_symmetry.space_group_name_H-M   'P 1'
#
loop_
_entity.id
_entity.type
_entity.pdbx_description
1 polymer ?
#
loop_
_entity_poly.entity_id
_entity_poly.type
_entity_poly.pdbx_seq_one_letter_code
_entity_poly.pdbx_strand_id
1 'polypeptide(L)'
;MVGQEGVKTWFACSYNRKSCVTMAKTFCGDLTFMRRLLALLVLFFVIPLLLNPGVFADAERETATSTALSAGVYLPLVLTPPVVLPDPIVEFRGIWVSRFDWIPDARYPADPNKIDEVVNNVADAGFNVIFFQVRAVAVAFYTPGLEPWSALVSGTYGQPPDPVWDPLALMVEKAQAKGIQVHA
;
A
#
# COMPACT_ATOMS: atom_id res chain seq x y z
N MET A 1 -44.60 22.56 -3.10
CA MET A 1 -44.13 22.43 -4.49
C MET A 1 -42.62 22.65 -4.43
N VAL A 2 -41.82 21.65 -4.04
CA VAL A 2 -41.14 20.66 -4.91
C VAL A 2 -40.69 21.22 -6.25
N GLY A 3 -39.37 21.23 -6.46
CA GLY A 3 -38.69 21.57 -7.71
C GLY A 3 -37.18 21.46 -7.54
N GLN A 4 -36.67 20.25 -7.27
CA GLN A 4 -35.29 19.89 -7.57
C GLN A 4 -35.17 19.71 -9.10
N GLU A 5 -34.03 20.07 -9.68
CA GLU A 5 -33.28 19.23 -10.63
C GLU A 5 -32.05 19.96 -11.18
N GLY A 6 -30.95 19.21 -11.41
CA GLY A 6 -29.90 19.64 -12.34
C GLY A 6 -28.42 19.53 -11.91
N VAL A 7 -28.02 18.61 -11.03
CA VAL A 7 -26.60 18.23 -10.89
C VAL A 7 -26.19 17.45 -12.14
N LYS A 8 -25.37 18.06 -13.00
CA LYS A 8 -24.82 17.44 -14.21
C LYS A 8 -23.75 16.42 -13.82
N THR A 9 -24.13 15.15 -13.93
CA THR A 9 -23.25 13.99 -13.87
C THR A 9 -22.37 13.92 -15.12
N TRP A 10 -21.06 13.89 -14.92
CA TRP A 10 -20.10 13.51 -15.96
C TRP A 10 -19.95 12.00 -15.94
N PHE A 11 -20.67 11.31 -16.84
CA PHE A 11 -20.35 9.96 -17.27
C PHE A 11 -20.21 9.97 -18.79
N ALA A 12 -18.99 9.81 -19.29
CA ALA A 12 -18.73 9.43 -20.67
C ALA A 12 -17.76 8.25 -20.67
N CYS A 13 -18.37 7.06 -20.68
CA CYS A 13 -17.75 5.78 -20.96
C CYS A 13 -17.36 5.74 -22.45
N SER A 14 -16.07 5.58 -22.74
CA SER A 14 -15.60 5.11 -24.05
C SER A 14 -14.52 4.07 -23.84
N TYR A 15 -14.94 2.84 -23.50
CA TYR A 15 -14.11 1.68 -23.76
C TYR A 15 -14.94 0.58 -24.41
N ASN A 16 -14.42 0.13 -25.54
CA ASN A 16 -15.06 -0.68 -26.56
C ASN A 16 -15.45 -2.07 -26.03
N ARG A 17 -16.74 -2.44 -26.19
CA ARG A 17 -17.38 -3.64 -25.63
C ARG A 17 -16.93 -4.97 -26.27
N LYS A 18 -16.05 -4.95 -27.28
CA LYS A 18 -15.66 -6.15 -28.05
C LYS A 18 -14.41 -6.89 -27.56
N SER A 19 -13.58 -6.29 -26.70
CA SER A 19 -12.37 -6.97 -26.16
C SER A 19 -12.64 -7.83 -24.92
N CYS A 20 -13.80 -7.67 -24.28
CA CYS A 20 -14.09 -8.36 -23.02
C CYS A 20 -14.53 -9.84 -23.18
N VAL A 21 -14.88 -10.27 -24.40
CA VAL A 21 -15.39 -11.64 -24.63
C VAL A 21 -14.27 -12.65 -24.97
N THR A 22 -13.07 -12.18 -25.31
CA THR A 22 -11.97 -13.08 -25.72
C THR A 22 -11.07 -13.52 -24.56
N MET A 23 -11.02 -12.77 -23.45
CA MET A 23 -10.12 -13.09 -22.32
C MET A 23 -10.73 -14.06 -21.28
N ALA A 24 -12.05 -14.31 -21.33
CA ALA A 24 -12.73 -15.22 -20.41
C ALA A 24 -12.61 -16.72 -20.81
N LYS A 25 -11.97 -17.05 -21.94
CA LYS A 25 -11.83 -18.44 -22.41
C LYS A 25 -10.52 -19.13 -22.04
N THR A 26 -9.55 -18.42 -21.44
CA THR A 26 -8.22 -19.00 -21.12
C THR A 26 -8.07 -19.41 -19.65
N PHE A 27 -9.09 -19.17 -18.82
CA PHE A 27 -9.10 -19.52 -17.39
C PHE A 27 -10.13 -20.59 -17.03
N CYS A 28 -10.46 -21.49 -17.96
CA CYS A 28 -11.10 -22.74 -17.60
C CYS A 28 -10.00 -23.67 -17.11
N GLY A 29 -9.78 -23.66 -15.79
CA GLY A 29 -8.75 -24.45 -15.12
C GLY A 29 -8.85 -25.92 -15.51
N ASP A 30 -7.75 -26.42 -16.07
CA ASP A 30 -7.57 -27.83 -16.33
C ASP A 30 -7.65 -28.57 -14.99
N LEU A 31 -8.70 -29.37 -14.81
CA LEU A 31 -8.98 -30.14 -13.60
C LEU A 31 -7.80 -31.08 -13.24
N THR A 32 -6.92 -31.38 -14.21
CA THR A 32 -5.69 -32.13 -13.98
C THR A 32 -4.61 -31.34 -13.23
N PHE A 33 -4.56 -30.00 -13.36
CA PHE A 33 -3.58 -29.16 -12.65
C PHE A 33 -3.90 -29.09 -11.15
N MET A 34 -5.16 -28.88 -10.77
CA MET A 34 -5.58 -28.89 -9.36
C MET A 34 -5.38 -30.26 -8.70
N ARG A 35 -5.62 -31.36 -9.43
CA ARG A 35 -5.36 -32.72 -8.94
C ARG A 35 -3.87 -32.99 -8.70
N ARG A 36 -3.00 -32.47 -9.58
CA ARG A 36 -1.53 -32.59 -9.41
C ARG A 36 -1.01 -31.73 -8.26
N LEU A 37 -1.57 -30.54 -8.06
CA LEU A 37 -1.22 -29.66 -6.94
C LEU A 37 -1.65 -30.26 -5.58
N LEU A 38 -2.87 -30.79 -5.49
CA LEU A 38 -3.34 -31.51 -4.30
C LEU A 38 -2.52 -32.78 -4.02
N ALA A 39 -2.16 -33.55 -5.06
CA ALA A 39 -1.31 -34.73 -4.90
C ALA A 39 0.10 -34.37 -4.38
N LEU A 40 0.70 -33.28 -4.87
CA LEU A 40 2.01 -32.81 -4.42
C LEU A 40 1.98 -32.29 -2.97
N LEU A 41 0.92 -31.57 -2.58
CA LEU A 41 0.76 -31.10 -1.20
C LEU A 41 0.58 -32.27 -0.22
N VAL A 42 -0.17 -33.31 -0.60
CA VAL A 42 -0.33 -34.51 0.25
C VAL A 42 0.99 -35.28 0.36
N LEU A 43 1.74 -35.44 -0.74
CA LEU A 43 3.02 -36.15 -0.75
C LEU A 43 4.13 -35.44 0.03
N PHE A 44 4.21 -34.11 -0.03
CA PHE A 44 5.29 -33.35 0.62
C PHE A 44 4.99 -32.84 2.03
N PHE A 45 3.71 -32.65 2.41
CA PHE A 45 3.37 -32.12 3.73
C PHE A 45 2.66 -33.12 4.63
N VAL A 46 1.81 -34.02 4.09
CA VAL A 46 0.97 -34.90 4.91
C VAL A 46 1.65 -36.24 5.20
N ILE A 47 2.30 -36.84 4.20
CA ILE A 47 2.98 -38.14 4.34
C ILE A 47 4.19 -38.11 5.29
N PRO A 48 5.06 -37.06 5.30
CA PRO A 48 6.14 -36.97 6.28
C PRO A 48 5.64 -36.88 7.74
N LEU A 49 4.43 -36.32 7.95
CA LEU A 49 3.81 -36.18 9.26
C LEU A 49 3.32 -37.53 9.84
N LEU A 50 3.01 -38.50 8.96
CA LEU A 50 2.54 -39.84 9.37
C LEU A 50 3.68 -40.84 9.58
N LEU A 51 4.83 -40.63 8.92
CA LEU A 51 5.97 -41.55 8.98
C LEU A 51 7.01 -41.20 10.05
N ASN A 52 6.97 -39.99 10.64
CA ASN A 52 7.95 -39.57 11.63
C ASN A 52 7.34 -38.70 12.75
N PRO A 53 6.65 -39.30 13.74
CA PRO A 53 6.01 -38.54 14.83
C PRO A 53 7.01 -37.92 15.83
N GLY A 54 8.32 -37.96 15.57
CA GLY A 54 9.36 -37.63 16.55
C GLY A 54 9.92 -36.20 16.53
N VAL A 55 9.47 -35.29 15.66
CA VAL A 55 10.14 -33.96 15.49
C VAL A 55 9.62 -32.88 16.47
N PHE A 56 8.65 -33.17 17.32
CA PHE A 56 8.16 -32.23 18.35
C PHE A 56 8.54 -32.61 19.80
N ALA A 57 9.39 -33.62 20.00
CA ALA A 57 9.76 -34.08 21.34
C ALA A 57 11.23 -33.73 21.66
N ASP A 58 11.53 -32.45 21.80
CA ASP A 58 12.73 -31.98 22.53
C ASP A 58 12.38 -30.66 23.24
N ALA A 59 11.47 -30.77 24.20
CA ALA A 59 11.25 -29.74 25.21
C ALA A 59 11.12 -30.47 26.54
N GLU A 60 12.21 -30.50 27.32
CA GLU A 60 12.25 -30.35 28.77
C GLU A 60 13.62 -30.80 29.29
N ARG A 61 14.49 -29.82 29.57
CA ARG A 61 15.55 -29.99 30.57
C ARG A 61 15.68 -28.70 31.36
N GLU A 62 14.70 -28.43 32.19
CA GLU A 62 14.86 -27.47 33.29
C GLU A 62 15.39 -28.21 34.50
N THR A 63 16.70 -28.09 34.70
CA THR A 63 17.39 -28.54 35.91
C THR A 63 16.95 -27.70 37.11
N ALA A 64 16.19 -28.32 38.00
CA ALA A 64 15.88 -27.80 39.32
C ALA A 64 17.16 -27.39 40.05
N THR A 65 17.36 -26.08 40.21
CA THR A 65 18.44 -25.53 41.04
C THR A 65 17.88 -25.21 42.42
N SER A 66 18.56 -25.77 43.41
CA SER A 66 18.28 -25.77 44.84
C SER A 66 17.98 -24.39 45.43
N THR A 67 16.95 -24.36 46.27
CA THR A 67 16.52 -23.24 47.12
C THR A 67 17.57 -22.89 48.18
N ALA A 68 18.12 -21.67 48.08
CA ALA A 68 18.70 -20.97 49.22
C ALA A 68 17.77 -19.81 49.60
N LEU A 69 17.07 -19.94 50.73
CA LEU A 69 16.22 -18.89 51.29
C LEU A 69 17.11 -17.76 51.82
N SER A 70 17.30 -16.69 51.05
CA SER A 70 17.70 -15.40 51.60
C SER A 70 16.43 -14.61 51.96
N ALA A 71 16.28 -14.24 53.22
CA ALA A 71 15.24 -13.32 53.68
C ALA A 71 15.52 -11.90 53.16
N GLY A 72 15.23 -11.68 51.88
CA GLY A 72 15.21 -10.36 51.26
C GLY A 72 13.78 -10.01 50.91
N VAL A 73 13.23 -8.95 51.51
CA VAL A 73 11.95 -8.38 51.10
C VAL A 73 12.17 -7.78 49.71
N TYR A 74 11.76 -8.50 48.68
CA TYR A 74 11.71 -8.00 47.31
C TYR A 74 10.40 -7.21 47.16
N LEU A 75 10.49 -5.88 47.13
CA LEU A 75 9.39 -5.05 46.67
C LEU A 75 9.51 -4.98 45.13
N PRO A 76 8.67 -5.68 44.34
CA PRO A 76 8.70 -5.49 42.90
C PRO A 76 8.24 -4.07 42.62
N LEU A 77 9.15 -3.21 42.18
CA LEU A 77 8.79 -1.93 41.59
C LEU A 77 8.04 -2.24 40.28
N VAL A 78 6.71 -2.27 40.37
CA VAL A 78 5.86 -2.40 39.19
C VAL A 78 5.91 -1.06 38.46
N LEU A 79 6.82 -0.92 37.49
CA LEU A 79 6.76 0.17 36.53
C LEU A 79 5.49 -0.03 35.69
N THR A 80 4.41 0.69 36.01
CA THR A 80 3.26 0.77 35.11
C THR A 80 3.71 1.54 33.87
N PRO A 81 3.59 0.95 32.65
CA PRO A 81 3.89 1.69 31.44
C PRO A 81 3.00 2.94 31.39
N PRO A 82 3.48 4.05 30.82
CA PRO A 82 2.64 5.23 30.64
C PRO A 82 1.37 4.83 29.91
N VAL A 83 0.21 5.24 30.43
CA VAL A 83 -1.07 5.05 29.76
C VAL A 83 -1.02 5.85 28.47
N VAL A 84 -0.81 5.15 27.35
CA VAL A 84 -0.95 5.74 26.01
C VAL A 84 -2.44 5.87 25.77
N LEU A 85 -2.97 7.08 25.90
CA LEU A 85 -4.33 7.37 25.48
C LEU A 85 -4.41 7.15 23.96
N PRO A 86 -5.47 6.53 23.44
CA PRO A 86 -5.65 6.43 22.00
C PRO A 86 -5.71 7.83 21.41
N ASP A 87 -5.09 8.01 20.25
CA ASP A 87 -5.18 9.27 19.51
C ASP A 87 -6.66 9.60 19.30
N PRO A 88 -7.05 10.89 19.42
CA PRO A 88 -8.42 11.30 19.15
C PRO A 88 -8.81 10.82 17.75
N ILE A 89 -9.99 10.22 17.62
CA ILE A 89 -10.50 9.76 16.33
C ILE A 89 -10.79 10.99 15.47
N VAL A 90 -9.88 11.31 14.58
CA VAL A 90 -10.04 12.39 13.59
C VAL A 90 -10.84 11.85 12.41
N GLU A 91 -11.82 12.63 11.94
CA GLU A 91 -12.54 12.32 10.71
C GLU A 91 -11.56 12.18 9.54
N PHE A 92 -11.60 11.04 8.84
CA PHE A 92 -10.71 10.77 7.72
C PHE A 92 -11.31 11.30 6.41
N ARG A 93 -10.76 12.40 5.89
CA ARG A 93 -11.18 13.03 4.63
C ARG A 93 -10.07 12.86 3.61
N GLY A 94 -10.03 11.66 3.04
CA GLY A 94 -9.06 11.25 2.04
C GLY A 94 -9.50 11.53 0.61
N ILE A 95 -8.56 11.94 -0.24
CA ILE A 95 -8.75 12.02 -1.69
C ILE A 95 -7.68 11.21 -2.42
N TRP A 96 -8.09 10.54 -3.50
CA TRP A 96 -7.15 9.83 -4.37
C TRP A 96 -6.61 10.76 -5.44
N VAL A 97 -5.30 10.94 -5.48
CA VAL A 97 -4.58 11.69 -6.51
C VAL A 97 -3.87 10.68 -7.40
N SER A 98 -4.42 10.45 -8.57
CA SER A 98 -3.83 9.63 -9.61
C SER A 98 -2.69 10.37 -10.30
N ARG A 99 -1.84 9.62 -11.02
CA ARG A 99 -0.79 10.23 -11.85
C ARG A 99 -1.32 11.20 -12.91
N PHE A 100 -2.57 11.05 -13.34
CA PHE A 100 -3.17 11.89 -14.39
C PHE A 100 -3.63 13.25 -13.88
N ASP A 101 -3.78 13.41 -12.56
CA ASP A 101 -4.26 14.66 -11.97
C ASP A 101 -3.18 15.74 -11.97
N TRP A 102 -1.90 15.34 -11.87
CA TRP A 102 -0.75 16.25 -11.94
C TRP A 102 0.10 16.07 -13.21
N ILE A 103 -0.13 15.01 -13.99
CA ILE A 103 0.42 14.81 -15.34
C ILE A 103 -0.74 14.67 -16.34
N PRO A 104 -1.35 15.78 -16.77
CA PRO A 104 -2.58 15.73 -17.57
C PRO A 104 -2.37 15.23 -19.00
N ASP A 105 -1.16 15.38 -19.55
CA ASP A 105 -0.85 14.99 -20.92
C ASP A 105 0.54 14.34 -20.98
N ALA A 106 0.56 13.06 -21.36
CA ALA A 106 1.76 12.24 -21.49
C ALA A 106 2.79 12.78 -22.51
N ARG A 107 2.41 13.75 -23.35
CA ARG A 107 3.34 14.41 -24.28
C ARG A 107 4.21 15.46 -23.61
N TYR A 108 3.78 16.00 -22.48
CA TYR A 108 4.55 16.99 -21.74
C TYR A 108 5.20 16.33 -20.52
N PRO A 109 6.48 16.65 -20.23
CA PRO A 109 7.13 16.17 -19.03
C PRO A 109 6.37 16.69 -17.80
N ALA A 110 6.51 15.98 -16.69
CA ALA A 110 5.84 16.36 -15.46
C ALA A 110 6.29 17.76 -14.99
N ASP A 111 5.33 18.56 -14.53
CA ASP A 111 5.57 19.93 -14.03
C ASP A 111 5.40 19.96 -12.50
N PRO A 112 6.45 20.33 -11.73
CA PRO A 112 6.37 20.53 -10.29
C PRO A 112 5.22 21.44 -9.84
N ASN A 113 4.88 22.47 -10.63
CA ASN A 113 3.83 23.43 -10.28
C ASN A 113 2.44 22.78 -10.23
N LYS A 114 2.24 21.66 -10.94
CA LYS A 114 0.97 20.93 -10.90
C LYS A 114 0.75 20.22 -9.57
N ILE A 115 1.82 19.79 -8.91
CA ILE A 115 1.72 19.23 -7.55
C ILE A 115 1.29 20.32 -6.57
N ASP A 116 1.88 21.52 -6.67
CA ASP A 116 1.48 22.67 -5.86
C ASP A 116 -0.01 23.02 -6.05
N GLU A 117 -0.48 23.03 -7.31
CA GLU A 117 -1.89 23.26 -7.64
C GLU A 117 -2.81 22.21 -7.01
N VAL A 118 -2.47 20.92 -7.14
CA VAL A 118 -3.25 19.83 -6.54
C VAL A 118 -3.32 19.98 -5.02
N VAL A 119 -2.19 20.21 -4.35
CA VAL A 119 -2.16 20.35 -2.88
C VAL A 119 -2.99 21.53 -2.41
N ASN A 120 -2.92 22.67 -3.12
CA ASN A 120 -3.75 23.84 -2.78
C ASN A 120 -5.25 23.52 -2.96
N ASN A 121 -5.63 22.87 -4.08
CA ASN A 121 -7.02 22.48 -4.31
C ASN A 121 -7.55 21.51 -3.24
N VAL A 122 -6.71 20.57 -2.79
CA VAL A 122 -7.06 19.61 -1.73
C VAL A 122 -7.25 20.33 -0.39
N ALA A 123 -6.37 21.27 -0.06
CA ALA A 123 -6.47 22.08 1.14
C ALA A 123 -7.74 22.96 1.13
N ASP A 124 -8.01 23.65 0.01
CA ASP A 124 -9.16 24.53 -0.17
C ASP A 124 -10.50 23.76 -0.10
N ALA A 125 -10.50 22.50 -0.55
CA ALA A 125 -11.64 21.60 -0.42
C ALA A 125 -11.83 20.98 0.98
N GLY A 126 -10.90 21.22 1.91
CA GLY A 126 -11.02 20.79 3.32
C GLY A 126 -10.65 19.32 3.60
N PHE A 127 -9.96 18.65 2.67
CA PHE A 127 -9.42 17.31 2.88
C PHE A 127 -8.21 17.34 3.80
N ASN A 128 -7.96 16.24 4.52
CA ASN A 128 -6.82 16.10 5.42
C ASN A 128 -5.83 15.02 4.98
N VAL A 129 -6.18 14.18 4.02
CA VAL A 129 -5.35 13.05 3.58
C VAL A 129 -5.34 12.94 2.06
N ILE A 130 -4.16 12.71 1.48
CA ILE A 130 -3.95 12.41 0.06
C ILE A 130 -3.43 10.98 -0.10
N PHE A 131 -4.08 10.19 -0.95
CA PHE A 131 -3.52 8.94 -1.48
C PHE A 131 -2.87 9.23 -2.83
N PHE A 132 -1.55 9.30 -2.86
CA PHE A 132 -0.77 9.66 -4.04
C PHE A 132 -0.31 8.40 -4.77
N GLN A 133 -0.69 8.25 -6.04
CA GLN A 133 -0.29 7.11 -6.85
C GLN A 133 1.20 7.17 -7.23
N VAL A 134 2.07 6.61 -6.38
CA VAL A 134 3.53 6.58 -6.61
C VAL A 134 4.01 5.49 -7.55
N ARG A 135 3.15 4.49 -7.81
CA ARG A 135 3.49 3.31 -8.60
C ARG A 135 2.40 3.01 -9.63
N ALA A 136 2.82 2.65 -10.84
CA ALA A 136 1.91 2.19 -11.89
C ALA A 136 2.41 0.87 -12.51
N VAL A 137 2.39 0.76 -13.84
CA VAL A 137 2.73 -0.46 -14.57
C VAL A 137 4.25 -0.66 -14.54
N ALA A 138 4.76 -1.25 -13.46
CA ALA A 138 6.19 -1.52 -13.24
C ALA A 138 7.09 -0.28 -13.38
N VAL A 139 6.57 0.88 -12.99
CA VAL A 139 7.29 2.17 -13.03
C VAL A 139 7.02 2.99 -11.77
N ALA A 140 8.01 3.79 -11.40
CA ALA A 140 7.99 4.68 -10.24
C ALA A 140 7.79 6.16 -10.63
N PHE A 141 7.10 6.90 -9.75
CA PHE A 141 6.94 8.36 -9.75
C PHE A 141 7.66 9.02 -8.57
N TYR A 142 8.74 8.39 -8.10
CA TYR A 142 9.59 8.84 -7.01
C TYR A 142 11.02 8.39 -7.33
N THR A 143 12.01 8.89 -6.59
CA THR A 143 13.41 8.50 -6.81
C THR A 143 13.58 6.98 -6.70
N PRO A 144 13.88 6.27 -7.79
CA PRO A 144 13.81 4.82 -7.81
C PRO A 144 14.98 4.17 -7.07
N GLY A 145 14.65 3.20 -6.23
CA GLY A 145 15.63 2.23 -5.70
C GLY A 145 15.67 0.94 -6.51
N LEU A 146 14.50 0.39 -6.87
CA LEU A 146 14.36 -0.94 -7.51
C LEU A 146 13.63 -0.90 -8.85
N GLU A 147 12.67 0.01 -9.02
CA GLU A 147 11.84 0.12 -10.23
C GLU A 147 12.36 1.22 -11.16
N PRO A 148 12.17 1.12 -12.48
CA PRO A 148 12.58 2.19 -13.38
C PRO A 148 11.66 3.42 -13.27
N TRP A 149 12.21 4.59 -13.61
CA TRP A 149 11.44 5.82 -13.77
C TRP A 149 10.35 5.69 -14.83
N SER A 150 9.18 6.26 -14.54
CA SER A 150 8.10 6.39 -15.51
C SER A 150 8.46 7.36 -16.64
N ALA A 151 8.22 6.93 -17.89
CA ALA A 151 8.35 7.81 -19.06
C ALA A 151 7.38 9.00 -19.02
N LEU A 152 6.32 8.96 -18.19
CA LEU A 152 5.41 10.10 -18.00
C LEU A 152 6.06 11.26 -17.22
N VAL A 153 7.12 10.98 -16.45
CA VAL A 153 7.79 12.01 -15.64
C VAL A 153 8.93 12.64 -16.44
N SER A 154 9.78 11.82 -17.05
CA SER A 154 11.00 12.25 -17.75
C SER A 154 10.89 12.28 -19.28
N GLY A 155 9.78 11.81 -19.85
CA GLY A 155 9.63 11.57 -21.28
C GLY A 155 10.29 10.27 -21.77
N THR A 156 11.25 9.70 -21.03
CA THR A 156 12.01 8.51 -21.43
C THR A 156 11.99 7.44 -20.32
N TYR A 157 11.58 6.22 -20.68
CA TYR A 157 11.51 5.11 -19.72
C TYR A 157 12.86 4.85 -19.03
N GLY A 158 12.84 4.74 -17.70
CA GLY A 158 14.02 4.43 -16.89
C GLY A 158 14.98 5.61 -16.65
N GLN A 159 14.71 6.79 -17.20
CA GLN A 159 15.53 7.99 -16.98
C GLN A 159 14.87 8.94 -15.97
N PRO A 160 15.65 9.61 -15.10
CA PRO A 160 15.12 10.66 -14.22
C PRO A 160 14.62 11.86 -15.04
N PRO A 161 13.74 12.70 -14.47
CA PRO A 161 13.37 13.96 -15.10
C PRO A 161 14.58 14.89 -15.25
N ASP A 162 14.51 15.78 -16.23
CA ASP A 162 15.46 16.87 -16.44
C ASP A 162 14.69 18.21 -16.48
N PRO A 163 14.87 19.12 -15.49
CA PRO A 163 15.79 19.02 -14.34
C PRO A 163 15.41 17.88 -13.38
N VAL A 164 16.36 17.43 -12.54
CA VAL A 164 16.13 16.34 -11.59
C VAL A 164 15.31 16.80 -10.39
N TRP A 165 14.18 16.14 -10.14
CA TRP A 165 13.32 16.35 -8.97
C TRP A 165 12.55 15.07 -8.63
N ASP A 166 12.08 14.95 -7.38
CA ASP A 166 11.29 13.82 -6.90
C ASP A 166 9.83 14.24 -6.67
N PRO A 167 8.86 13.70 -7.44
CA PRO A 167 7.45 14.05 -7.29
C PRO A 167 6.84 13.67 -5.94
N LEU A 168 7.23 12.53 -5.36
CA LEU A 168 6.73 12.11 -4.06
C LEU A 168 7.29 13.02 -2.96
N ALA A 169 8.58 13.33 -3.01
CA ALA A 169 9.19 14.23 -2.02
C ALA A 169 8.52 15.61 -2.05
N LEU A 170 8.27 16.15 -3.25
CA LEU A 170 7.59 17.42 -3.42
C LEU A 170 6.14 17.37 -2.89
N MET A 171 5.40 16.31 -3.20
CA MET A 171 4.03 16.12 -2.71
C MET A 171 3.99 16.09 -1.17
N VAL A 172 4.92 15.36 -0.54
CA VAL A 172 5.03 15.28 0.92
C VAL A 172 5.36 16.64 1.53
N GLU A 173 6.37 17.35 1.00
CA GLU A 173 6.77 18.67 1.49
C GLU A 173 5.61 19.66 1.47
N LYS A 174 4.92 19.75 0.33
CA LYS A 174 3.83 20.71 0.12
C LYS A 174 2.59 20.36 0.93
N ALA A 175 2.24 19.08 1.02
CA ALA A 175 1.13 18.62 1.83
C ALA A 175 1.39 18.83 3.34
N GLN A 176 2.60 18.53 3.81
CA GLN A 176 2.99 18.76 5.21
C GLN A 176 2.90 20.24 5.59
N ALA A 177 3.31 21.15 4.69
CA ALA A 177 3.18 22.60 4.90
C ALA A 177 1.71 23.05 5.08
N LYS A 178 0.74 22.26 4.59
CA LYS A 178 -0.71 22.50 4.73
C LYS A 178 -1.36 21.65 5.83
N GLY A 179 -0.61 20.84 6.56
CA GLY A 179 -1.13 19.91 7.56
C GLY A 179 -1.89 18.72 6.97
N ILE A 180 -1.61 18.35 5.71
CA ILE A 180 -2.21 17.23 5.00
C ILE A 180 -1.29 16.01 5.09
N GLN A 181 -1.85 14.85 5.42
CA GLN A 181 -1.12 13.59 5.45
C GLN A 181 -1.05 12.98 4.04
N VAL A 182 0.08 12.36 3.70
CA VAL A 182 0.27 11.71 2.39
C VAL A 182 0.50 10.22 2.58
N HIS A 183 -0.25 9.42 1.84
CA HIS A 183 -0.07 7.98 1.71
C HIS A 183 0.38 7.68 0.28
N ALA A 184 1.35 6.79 0.14
CA ALA A 184 1.96 6.37 -1.12
C ALA A 184 1.63 4.91 -1.43
#